data_AF-A0A0K1PBE4-F1
#
_entry.id   AF-A0A0K1PBE4-F1
#
_cell.length_a   1.000
_cell.length_b   1.000
_cell.length_c   1.000
_cell.angle_alpha   90.00
_cell.angle_beta   90.00
_cell.angle_gamma   90.00
#
_symmetry.space_group_name_H-M   'P 1'
#
loop_
_entity.id
_entity.type
_entity.pdbx_description
1 polymer ?
#
loop_
_entity_poly.entity_id
_entity_poly.type
_entity_poly.pdbx_seq_one_letter_code
_entity_poly.pdbx_strand_id
1 'polypeptide(L)'
;MRTGALVCVSCALVSGCAVGPNYVRPEVPLTEAFRDAPEGATAASIADLPWWELFHDDALRALIEEALEGSGDLRAATERVAAARARAHAARDALLPSLTIQALAQRQRIPFVPTFSGLPTLTTNEFTASINVSWELDVWGAIRRAAEAASADYLAVVEQKRGVILILVADVAQAYVELLELDALYDLNEETLRSRRELLALYTAQMTEGTGTMVQTANAESLVYQVEALLPQLRAQLAQKENQITTLLGRPPGPIPRGPPLDLAELPEVPPGLPATLLARRPDVMTLEQNLRSAMAQIGVADAALLPPINLTGLAGLLTPEISTFFHGSQGEWLYGASTSWLAPVLGGDSLLDNRDAAIATANAAAASYRQAVVQALADVADALAGIQSAREVAERLSLQVDALKTQTRLTMDQYRVGTASYVEVNLAVTNLLSAQIALVQARAQRSISVIQLYRALGGGWANPLRPESSQEIEDSRPRP
;
A
#
# COMPACT_ATOMS: atom_id res chain seq x y z
N MET A 1 37.23 46.27 16.68
CA MET A 1 37.06 45.54 15.39
C MET A 1 37.83 44.21 15.32
N ARG A 2 38.08 43.51 16.44
CA ARG A 2 38.76 42.19 16.45
C ARG A 2 37.88 41.02 16.91
N THR A 3 36.71 41.30 17.49
CA THR A 3 35.73 40.29 17.92
C THR A 3 34.78 39.85 16.81
N GLY A 4 34.47 40.73 15.84
CA GLY A 4 33.58 40.39 14.71
C GLY A 4 34.19 39.43 13.68
N ALA A 5 35.52 39.47 13.49
CA ALA A 5 36.20 38.56 12.58
C ALA A 5 36.27 37.12 13.09
N LEU A 6 36.25 36.93 14.42
CA LEU A 6 36.27 35.60 15.05
C LEU A 6 34.90 34.90 14.98
N VAL A 7 33.79 35.66 14.93
CA VAL A 7 32.42 35.14 14.80
C VAL A 7 32.09 34.75 13.35
N CYS A 8 32.64 35.44 12.35
CA CYS A 8 32.43 35.07 10.94
C CYS A 8 33.29 33.87 10.50
N VAL A 9 34.49 33.68 11.07
CA VAL A 9 35.35 32.52 10.76
C VAL A 9 34.80 31.24 11.41
N SER A 10 34.16 31.33 12.58
CA SER A 10 33.47 30.17 13.19
C SER A 10 32.22 29.75 12.42
N CYS A 11 31.46 30.66 11.80
CA CYS A 11 30.31 30.27 10.95
C CYS A 11 30.71 29.56 9.64
N ALA A 12 31.90 29.83 9.08
CA ALA A 12 32.37 29.18 7.84
C ALA A 12 32.89 27.75 8.06
N LEU A 13 33.19 27.36 9.30
CA LEU A 13 33.62 26.00 9.66
C LEU A 13 32.46 25.04 9.98
N VAL A 14 31.21 25.52 9.97
CA VAL A 14 30.00 24.70 10.26
C VAL A 14 29.35 24.11 8.98
N SER A 15 29.94 24.30 7.80
CA SER A 15 29.72 23.38 6.68
C SER A 15 30.45 22.06 6.96
N GLY A 16 30.12 21.40 8.08
CA GLY A 16 30.69 20.13 8.46
C GLY A 16 30.24 19.06 7.46
N CYS A 17 31.19 18.46 6.75
CA CYS A 17 30.97 17.31 5.89
C CYS A 17 30.35 16.18 6.73
N ALA A 18 29.09 15.83 6.47
CA ALA A 18 28.52 14.62 7.05
C ALA A 18 29.25 13.41 6.45
N VAL A 19 29.80 12.55 7.30
CA VAL A 19 30.52 11.35 6.84
C VAL A 19 29.55 10.31 6.27
N GLY A 20 30.10 9.38 5.50
CA GLY A 20 29.35 8.32 4.84
C GLY A 20 28.86 8.63 3.42
N PRO A 21 28.40 7.60 2.70
CA PRO A 21 28.02 7.70 1.30
C PRO A 21 26.72 8.49 1.12
N ASN A 22 26.64 9.23 0.02
CA ASN A 22 25.37 9.80 -0.43
C ASN A 22 24.61 8.78 -1.27
N TYR A 23 23.28 8.89 -1.26
CA TYR A 23 22.43 8.05 -2.09
C TYR A 23 22.77 8.20 -3.58
N VAL A 24 22.95 7.07 -4.25
CA VAL A 24 23.05 6.96 -5.70
C VAL A 24 22.05 5.90 -6.14
N ARG A 25 21.19 6.24 -7.10
CA ARG A 25 20.19 5.29 -7.60
C ARG A 25 20.89 4.12 -8.29
N PRO A 26 20.61 2.87 -7.91
CA PRO A 26 21.16 1.70 -8.59
C PRO A 26 20.71 1.66 -10.05
N GLU A 27 21.63 1.34 -10.97
CA GLU A 27 21.27 1.03 -12.34
C GLU A 27 20.44 -0.26 -12.39
N VAL A 28 19.37 -0.23 -13.19
CA VAL A 28 18.51 -1.37 -13.46
C VAL A 28 18.39 -1.52 -14.97
N PRO A 29 18.58 -2.72 -15.54
CA PRO A 29 18.33 -2.94 -16.96
C PRO A 29 16.84 -2.73 -17.24
N LEU A 30 16.51 -1.67 -17.99
CA LEU A 30 15.15 -1.37 -18.43
C LEU A 30 14.98 -1.88 -19.86
N THR A 31 13.82 -2.46 -20.16
CA THR A 31 13.43 -2.77 -21.55
C THR A 31 12.88 -1.51 -22.22
N GLU A 32 13.32 -1.21 -23.43
CA GLU A 32 12.86 -0.02 -24.16
C GLU A 32 11.39 -0.13 -24.62
N ALA A 33 10.89 -1.34 -24.85
CA ALA A 33 9.51 -1.61 -25.26
C ALA A 33 8.99 -2.95 -24.71
N PHE A 34 7.69 -3.02 -24.45
CA PHE A 34 6.99 -4.28 -24.14
C PHE A 34 6.56 -4.98 -25.43
N ARG A 35 6.56 -6.31 -25.42
CA ARG A 35 6.24 -7.14 -26.61
C ARG A 35 4.83 -6.89 -27.15
N ASP A 36 3.86 -6.74 -26.26
CA ASP A 36 2.44 -6.67 -26.58
C ASP A 36 1.87 -5.24 -26.41
N ALA A 37 2.74 -4.23 -26.38
CA ALA A 37 2.31 -2.84 -26.39
C ALA A 37 1.84 -2.45 -27.80
N PRO A 38 0.69 -1.76 -27.96
CA PRO A 38 0.27 -1.29 -29.27
C PRO A 38 1.29 -0.29 -29.84
N GLU A 39 1.36 -0.19 -31.18
CA GLU A 39 2.26 0.76 -31.87
C GLU A 39 1.74 2.21 -31.73
N GLY A 40 2.65 3.16 -31.47
CA GLY A 40 2.34 4.60 -31.45
C GLY A 40 2.38 5.24 -30.06
N ALA A 41 3.58 5.44 -29.51
CA ALA A 41 3.76 6.10 -28.21
C ALA A 41 3.18 7.52 -28.18
N THR A 42 2.15 7.75 -27.37
CA THR A 42 1.69 9.10 -27.01
C THR A 42 1.93 9.34 -25.52
N ALA A 43 2.35 10.55 -25.17
CA ALA A 43 2.76 10.94 -23.80
C ALA A 43 1.64 10.86 -22.75
N ALA A 44 0.39 10.60 -23.13
CA ALA A 44 -0.71 10.36 -22.20
C ALA A 44 -0.75 8.87 -21.83
N SER A 45 -0.17 8.53 -20.68
CA SER A 45 -0.23 7.16 -20.15
C SER A 45 -1.53 6.96 -19.38
N ILE A 46 -2.14 5.78 -19.50
CA ILE A 46 -3.22 5.33 -18.59
C ILE A 46 -2.78 5.38 -17.11
N ALA A 47 -1.47 5.37 -16.84
CA ALA A 47 -0.91 5.59 -15.51
C ALA A 47 -1.26 6.97 -14.94
N ASP A 48 -1.36 8.00 -15.79
CA ASP A 48 -1.60 9.38 -15.38
C ASP A 48 -3.10 9.71 -15.29
N LEU A 49 -3.97 8.85 -15.85
CA LEU A 49 -5.42 9.02 -15.75
C LEU A 49 -5.90 8.76 -14.33
N PRO A 50 -6.67 9.68 -13.73
CA PRO A 50 -7.27 9.42 -12.45
C PRO A 50 -8.33 8.32 -12.55
N TRP A 51 -8.51 7.55 -11.46
CA TRP A 51 -9.39 6.38 -11.48
C TRP A 51 -10.86 6.73 -11.81
N TRP A 52 -11.32 7.93 -11.50
CA TRP A 52 -12.70 8.38 -11.82
C TRP A 52 -12.92 8.70 -13.29
N GLU A 53 -11.85 8.86 -14.07
CA GLU A 53 -11.90 8.97 -15.55
C GLU A 53 -11.71 7.61 -16.22
N LEU A 54 -11.04 6.66 -15.55
CA LEU A 54 -10.91 5.28 -16.02
C LEU A 54 -12.23 4.50 -15.93
N PHE A 55 -12.95 4.67 -14.82
CA PHE A 55 -14.21 3.97 -14.56
C PHE A 55 -15.41 4.83 -14.94
N HIS A 56 -16.14 4.44 -15.98
CA HIS A 56 -17.30 5.18 -16.47
C HIS A 56 -18.62 4.82 -15.76
N ASP A 57 -18.66 3.74 -14.96
CA ASP A 57 -19.84 3.33 -14.20
C ASP A 57 -20.00 4.18 -12.91
N ASP A 58 -21.11 4.89 -12.80
CA ASP A 58 -21.47 5.72 -11.64
C ASP A 58 -21.59 4.93 -10.34
N ALA A 59 -22.14 3.72 -10.38
CA ALA A 59 -22.28 2.87 -9.20
C ALA A 59 -20.89 2.43 -8.70
N LEU A 60 -20.00 2.03 -9.61
CA LEU A 60 -18.62 1.70 -9.27
C LEU A 60 -17.87 2.90 -8.68
N ARG A 61 -18.01 4.08 -9.29
CA ARG A 61 -17.35 5.29 -8.77
C ARG A 61 -17.82 5.62 -7.35
N ALA A 62 -19.12 5.58 -7.10
CA ALA A 62 -19.67 5.82 -5.76
C ALA A 62 -19.15 4.80 -4.72
N LEU A 63 -19.02 3.53 -5.10
CA LEU A 63 -18.44 2.49 -4.23
C LEU A 63 -16.96 2.75 -3.93
N ILE A 64 -16.18 3.21 -4.91
CA ILE A 64 -14.78 3.57 -4.69
C ILE A 64 -14.66 4.80 -3.78
N GLU A 65 -15.47 5.84 -3.99
CA GLU A 65 -15.51 7.02 -3.10
C GLU A 65 -15.84 6.60 -1.66
N GLU A 66 -16.88 5.79 -1.48
CA GLU A 66 -17.26 5.25 -0.16
C GLU A 66 -16.13 4.42 0.46
N ALA A 67 -15.41 3.61 -0.31
CA ALA A 67 -14.26 2.84 0.19
C ALA A 67 -13.12 3.74 0.67
N LEU A 68 -12.80 4.80 -0.08
CA LEU A 68 -11.72 5.72 0.27
C LEU A 68 -12.04 6.52 1.54
N GLU A 69 -13.32 6.76 1.83
CA GLU A 69 -13.76 7.42 3.06
C GLU A 69 -13.90 6.44 4.24
N GLY A 70 -14.47 5.26 4.01
CA GLY A 70 -14.87 4.31 5.04
C GLY A 70 -13.83 3.25 5.42
N SER A 71 -12.82 3.01 4.57
CA SER A 71 -11.88 1.89 4.78
C SER A 71 -11.03 2.05 6.04
N GLY A 72 -11.11 1.02 6.90
CA GLY A 72 -10.28 0.92 8.11
C GLY A 72 -8.78 0.81 7.82
N ASP A 73 -8.40 0.16 6.72
CA ASP A 73 -7.00 -0.01 6.31
C ASP A 73 -6.38 1.31 5.86
N LEU A 74 -7.12 2.12 5.10
CA LEU A 74 -6.67 3.45 4.69
C LEU A 74 -6.56 4.41 5.87
N ARG A 75 -7.48 4.32 6.84
CA ARG A 75 -7.38 5.07 8.10
C ARG A 75 -6.14 4.66 8.90
N ALA A 76 -5.89 3.36 9.04
CA ALA A 76 -4.69 2.85 9.71
C ALA A 76 -3.40 3.27 8.99
N ALA A 77 -3.38 3.25 7.66
CA ALA A 77 -2.25 3.74 6.86
C ALA A 77 -2.01 5.25 7.09
N THR A 78 -3.06 6.05 7.21
CA THR A 78 -2.96 7.48 7.51
C THR A 78 -2.36 7.73 8.90
N GLU A 79 -2.76 6.98 9.92
CA GLU A 79 -2.15 7.08 11.25
C GLU A 79 -0.69 6.61 11.27
N ARG A 80 -0.32 5.61 10.47
CA ARG A 80 1.09 5.21 10.30
C ARG A 80 1.94 6.35 9.72
N VAL A 81 1.41 7.10 8.75
CA VAL A 81 2.08 8.28 8.19
C VAL A 81 2.28 9.35 9.27
N ALA A 82 1.26 9.64 10.09
CA ALA A 82 1.36 10.59 11.20
C ALA A 82 2.43 10.17 12.22
N ALA A 83 2.43 8.89 12.61
CA ALA A 83 3.43 8.34 13.52
C ALA A 83 4.85 8.39 12.94
N ALA A 84 5.03 8.08 11.65
CA ALA A 84 6.32 8.15 10.99
C ALA A 84 6.82 9.60 10.87
N ARG A 85 5.93 10.56 10.59
CA ARG A 85 6.25 12.00 10.60
C ARG A 85 6.75 12.44 11.98
N ALA A 86 6.06 12.05 13.05
CA ALA A 86 6.48 12.40 14.42
C ALA A 86 7.86 11.83 14.77
N ARG A 87 8.18 10.61 14.32
CA ARG A 87 9.52 10.02 14.49
C ARG A 87 10.59 10.77 13.69
N ALA A 88 10.30 11.17 12.46
CA ALA A 88 11.21 11.98 11.65
C ALA A 88 11.49 13.35 12.30
N HIS A 89 10.47 13.99 12.89
CA HIS A 89 10.67 15.20 13.68
C HIS A 89 11.52 14.95 14.92
N ALA A 90 11.24 13.90 15.72
CA ALA A 90 12.03 13.56 16.89
C ALA A 90 13.51 13.29 16.55
N ALA A 91 13.78 12.63 15.43
CA ALA A 91 15.15 12.39 14.95
C ALA A 91 15.87 13.70 14.56
N ARG A 92 15.14 14.68 14.02
CA ARG A 92 15.68 16.01 13.72
C ARG A 92 15.90 16.84 14.98
N ASP A 93 15.01 16.74 15.97
CA ASP A 93 15.09 17.47 17.24
C ASP A 93 16.30 17.05 18.07
N ALA A 94 16.86 15.85 17.83
CA ALA A 94 18.12 15.42 18.43
C ALA A 94 19.32 16.34 18.10
N LEU A 95 19.21 17.22 17.08
CA LEU A 95 20.22 18.25 16.79
C LEU A 95 20.20 19.42 17.80
N LEU A 96 19.13 19.57 18.58
CA LEU A 96 18.95 20.65 19.54
C LEU A 96 19.48 20.25 20.93
N PRO A 97 19.89 21.23 21.75
CA PRO A 97 20.22 20.96 23.15
C PRO A 97 18.98 20.48 23.90
N SER A 98 19.13 19.44 24.73
CA SER A 98 18.11 19.01 25.67
C SER A 98 18.26 19.74 27.01
N LEU A 99 17.11 20.08 27.61
CA LEU A 99 17.01 20.75 28.90
C LEU A 99 16.27 19.84 29.88
N THR A 100 16.91 19.49 30.99
CA THR A 100 16.33 18.62 32.03
C THR A 100 16.34 19.34 33.37
N ILE A 101 15.20 19.37 34.05
CA ILE A 101 15.11 19.84 35.44
C ILE A 101 15.23 18.62 36.36
N GLN A 102 16.11 18.69 37.33
CA GLN A 102 16.36 17.64 38.30
C GLN A 102 16.18 18.17 39.72
N ALA A 103 15.53 17.38 40.56
CA ALA A 103 15.51 17.55 42.00
C ALA A 103 15.97 16.25 42.65
N LEU A 104 16.97 16.32 43.51
CA LEU A 104 17.56 15.18 44.20
C LEU A 104 17.53 15.43 45.71
N ALA A 105 17.11 14.42 46.47
CA ALA A 105 17.21 14.41 47.93
C ALA A 105 17.95 13.13 48.32
N GLN A 106 19.15 13.29 48.86
CA GLN A 106 20.04 12.20 49.22
C GLN A 106 20.43 12.31 50.68
N ARG A 107 20.44 11.18 51.38
CA ARG A 107 21.00 11.06 52.73
C ARG A 107 21.99 9.93 52.75
N GLN A 108 23.22 10.21 53.15
CA GLN A 108 24.29 9.23 53.16
C GLN A 108 24.95 9.20 54.54
N ARG A 109 25.25 7.97 54.99
CA ARG A 109 26.07 7.74 56.20
C ARG A 109 27.41 7.19 55.75
N ILE A 110 28.47 7.97 55.94
CA ILE A 110 29.84 7.62 55.58
C ILE A 110 30.53 7.09 56.85
N PRO A 111 30.73 5.77 56.97
CA PRO A 111 31.26 5.16 58.19
C PRO A 111 32.72 5.52 58.47
N PHE A 112 33.51 5.88 57.46
CA PHE A 112 34.91 6.29 57.55
C PHE A 112 35.26 7.30 56.43
N VAL A 113 35.86 8.45 56.78
CA VAL A 113 36.28 9.49 55.81
C VAL A 113 37.81 9.46 55.66
N PRO A 114 38.37 8.96 54.54
CA PRO A 114 39.81 8.70 54.42
C PRO A 114 40.70 9.96 54.35
N THR A 115 40.15 11.14 54.08
CA THR A 115 40.89 12.40 53.91
C THR A 115 41.15 13.17 55.21
N PHE A 116 40.49 12.79 56.32
CA PHE A 116 40.66 13.40 57.63
C PHE A 116 40.83 12.29 58.68
N SER A 117 42.07 12.04 59.11
CA SER A 117 42.35 11.07 60.16
C SER A 117 41.67 11.49 61.48
N GLY A 118 40.70 10.69 61.94
CA GLY A 118 40.11 10.80 63.29
C GLY A 118 38.66 11.31 63.38
N LEU A 119 37.97 11.62 62.28
CA LEU A 119 36.56 12.00 62.34
C LEU A 119 35.62 10.78 62.49
N PRO A 120 34.58 10.84 63.35
CA PRO A 120 33.58 9.78 63.49
C PRO A 120 32.71 9.64 62.22
N THR A 121 31.87 8.59 62.19
CA THR A 121 30.87 8.39 61.13
C THR A 121 30.08 9.67 60.83
N LEU A 122 30.13 10.13 59.59
CA LEU A 122 29.48 11.37 59.14
C LEU A 122 28.15 11.02 58.47
N THR A 123 27.06 11.64 58.92
CA THR A 123 25.76 11.57 58.21
C THR A 123 25.54 12.89 57.51
N THR A 124 25.43 12.87 56.18
CA THR A 124 25.16 14.04 55.36
C THR A 124 23.78 13.94 54.72
N ASN A 125 23.11 15.07 54.60
CA ASN A 125 21.97 15.24 53.73
C ASN A 125 22.40 16.15 52.58
N GLU A 126 21.89 15.91 51.40
CA GLU A 126 22.12 16.72 50.21
C GLU A 126 20.78 16.86 49.48
N PHE A 127 20.37 18.10 49.28
CA PHE A 127 19.22 18.45 48.48
C PHE A 127 19.69 19.34 47.33
N THR A 128 19.46 18.89 46.11
CA THR A 128 19.91 19.56 44.89
C THR A 128 18.71 19.84 44.00
N ALA A 129 18.58 21.08 43.53
CA ALA A 129 17.63 21.43 42.47
C ALA A 129 18.41 22.08 41.34
N SER A 130 18.45 21.45 40.18
CA SER A 130 19.28 21.88 39.07
C SER A 130 18.58 21.81 37.73
N ILE A 131 19.05 22.65 36.84
CA ILE A 131 18.75 22.64 35.42
C ILE A 131 20.01 22.13 34.73
N ASN A 132 19.85 21.08 33.93
CA ASN A 132 20.88 20.43 33.16
C ASN A 132 20.62 20.70 31.68
N VAL A 133 21.63 21.16 30.97
CA VAL A 133 21.63 21.26 29.51
C VAL A 133 22.61 20.21 29.00
N SER A 134 22.18 19.37 28.08
CA SER A 134 23.07 18.45 27.35
C SER A 134 22.88 18.60 25.86
N TRP A 135 23.98 18.72 25.13
CA TRP A 135 23.94 18.90 23.68
C TRP A 135 25.09 18.15 23.03
N GLU A 136 24.76 17.23 22.12
CA GLU A 136 25.75 16.60 21.26
C GLU A 136 25.97 17.47 20.02
N LEU A 137 27.20 17.96 19.87
CA LEU A 137 27.59 18.71 18.68
C LEU A 137 27.78 17.74 17.52
N ASP A 138 26.89 17.83 16.52
CA ASP A 138 26.91 16.97 15.33
C ASP A 138 28.00 17.36 14.30
N VAL A 139 29.27 17.32 14.72
CA VAL A 139 30.43 17.67 13.89
C VAL A 139 30.60 16.68 12.74
N TRP A 140 30.41 15.39 13.01
CA TRP A 140 30.61 14.30 12.06
C TRP A 140 29.38 14.00 11.20
N GLY A 141 28.20 14.47 11.60
CA GLY A 141 26.96 14.24 10.85
C GLY A 141 26.18 12.99 11.29
N ALA A 142 26.51 12.35 12.42
CA ALA A 142 25.77 11.20 12.93
C ALA A 142 24.28 11.49 13.07
N ILE A 143 23.94 12.63 13.70
CA ILE A 143 22.54 13.01 13.96
C ILE A 143 21.87 13.44 12.65
N ARG A 144 22.56 14.21 11.79
CA ARG A 144 22.05 14.56 10.46
C ARG A 144 21.76 13.33 9.58
N ARG A 145 22.62 12.31 9.60
CA ARG A 145 22.42 11.05 8.87
C ARG A 145 21.28 10.22 9.47
N ALA A 146 21.14 10.20 10.79
CA ALA A 146 20.00 9.56 11.45
C ALA A 146 18.67 10.25 11.10
N ALA A 147 18.66 11.59 11.04
CA ALA A 147 17.50 12.36 10.61
C ALA A 147 17.19 12.17 9.12
N GLU A 148 18.20 12.04 8.26
CA GLU A 148 18.05 11.67 6.85
C GLU A 148 17.41 10.28 6.71
N ALA A 149 17.87 9.28 7.47
CA ALA A 149 17.29 7.93 7.49
C ALA A 149 15.82 7.96 7.93
N ALA A 150 15.51 8.61 9.05
CA ALA A 150 14.14 8.73 9.55
C ALA A 150 13.21 9.49 8.59
N SER A 151 13.74 10.46 7.84
CA SER A 151 13.00 11.17 6.81
C SER A 151 12.68 10.27 5.61
N ALA A 152 13.63 9.43 5.19
CA ALA A 152 13.41 8.44 4.15
C ALA A 152 12.39 7.38 4.60
N ASP A 153 12.47 6.89 5.84
CA ASP A 153 11.47 5.97 6.41
C ASP A 153 10.06 6.59 6.42
N TYR A 154 9.95 7.88 6.77
CA TYR A 154 8.68 8.62 6.68
C TYR A 154 8.14 8.64 5.25
N LEU A 155 8.98 8.97 4.27
CA LEU A 155 8.58 8.98 2.85
C LEU A 155 8.20 7.58 2.37
N ALA A 156 8.89 6.53 2.82
CA ALA A 156 8.51 5.14 2.52
C ALA A 156 7.08 4.83 2.98
N VAL A 157 6.70 5.27 4.18
CA VAL A 157 5.34 5.08 4.73
C VAL A 157 4.30 5.91 3.96
N VAL A 158 4.67 7.09 3.44
CA VAL A 158 3.80 7.88 2.54
C VAL A 158 3.52 7.12 1.24
N GLU A 159 4.53 6.52 0.63
CA GLU A 159 4.36 5.71 -0.59
C GLU A 159 3.58 4.41 -0.30
N GLN A 160 3.78 3.78 0.86
CA GLN A 160 2.95 2.65 1.30
C GLN A 160 1.47 3.02 1.39
N LYS A 161 1.13 4.20 1.93
CA LYS A 161 -0.26 4.70 1.95
C LYS A 161 -0.82 4.84 0.53
N ARG A 162 -0.05 5.36 -0.42
CA ARG A 162 -0.48 5.43 -1.83
C ARG A 162 -0.70 4.04 -2.42
N GLY A 163 0.14 3.08 -2.08
CA GLY A 163 -0.05 1.67 -2.44
C GLY A 163 -1.35 1.09 -1.89
N VAL A 164 -1.70 1.39 -0.62
CA VAL A 164 -2.99 0.97 -0.03
C VAL A 164 -4.18 1.55 -0.81
N ILE A 165 -4.13 2.83 -1.18
CA ILE A 165 -5.19 3.46 -1.99
C ILE A 165 -5.32 2.75 -3.34
N LEU A 166 -4.22 2.54 -4.05
CA LEU A 166 -4.21 1.87 -5.34
C LEU A 166 -4.80 0.45 -5.27
N ILE A 167 -4.40 -0.32 -4.25
CA ILE A 167 -4.92 -1.67 -4.03
C ILE A 167 -6.41 -1.62 -3.71
N LEU A 168 -6.85 -0.71 -2.84
CA LEU A 168 -8.26 -0.58 -2.46
C LEU A 168 -9.15 -0.24 -3.68
N VAL A 169 -8.71 0.71 -4.51
CA VAL A 169 -9.42 1.07 -5.75
C VAL A 169 -9.52 -0.14 -6.69
N ALA A 170 -8.41 -0.85 -6.90
CA ALA A 170 -8.38 -2.02 -7.78
C ALA A 170 -9.22 -3.19 -7.24
N ASP A 171 -9.16 -3.46 -5.94
CA ASP A 171 -9.88 -4.56 -5.29
C ASP A 171 -11.39 -4.31 -5.28
N VAL A 172 -11.84 -3.06 -5.05
CA VAL A 172 -13.26 -2.69 -5.17
C VAL A 172 -13.73 -2.85 -6.61
N ALA A 173 -12.97 -2.35 -7.59
CA ALA A 173 -13.33 -2.47 -9.00
C ALA A 173 -13.39 -3.93 -9.47
N GLN A 174 -12.40 -4.74 -9.09
CA GLN A 174 -12.38 -6.16 -9.42
C GLN A 174 -13.56 -6.90 -8.79
N ALA A 175 -13.79 -6.72 -7.48
CA ALA A 175 -14.89 -7.38 -6.78
C ALA A 175 -16.26 -6.97 -7.36
N TYR A 176 -16.41 -5.73 -7.79
CA TYR A 176 -17.62 -5.24 -8.45
C TYR A 176 -17.82 -5.86 -9.84
N VAL A 177 -16.77 -6.00 -10.65
CA VAL A 177 -16.85 -6.71 -11.93
C VAL A 177 -17.25 -8.18 -11.74
N GLU A 178 -16.64 -8.86 -10.77
CA GLU A 178 -16.99 -10.25 -10.41
C GLU A 178 -18.44 -10.35 -9.90
N LEU A 179 -18.97 -9.31 -9.25
CA LEU A 179 -20.38 -9.24 -8.86
C LEU A 179 -21.30 -9.16 -10.07
N LEU A 180 -20.99 -8.28 -11.04
CA LEU A 180 -21.76 -8.17 -12.28
C LEU A 180 -21.70 -9.44 -13.13
N GLU A 181 -20.55 -10.14 -13.12
CA GLU A 181 -20.42 -11.46 -13.74
C GLU A 181 -21.40 -12.47 -13.11
N LEU A 182 -21.44 -12.54 -11.77
CA LEU A 182 -22.35 -13.42 -11.04
C LEU A 182 -23.82 -13.08 -11.28
N ASP A 183 -24.18 -11.80 -11.37
CA ASP A 183 -25.54 -11.37 -11.73
C ASP A 183 -25.89 -11.88 -13.14
N ALA A 184 -24.99 -11.70 -14.12
CA ALA A 184 -25.21 -12.17 -15.49
C ALA A 184 -25.34 -13.71 -15.58
N LEU A 185 -24.56 -14.44 -14.78
CA LEU A 185 -24.67 -15.90 -14.69
C LEU A 185 -25.98 -16.33 -14.00
N TYR A 186 -26.44 -15.60 -12.99
CA TYR A 186 -27.73 -15.86 -12.34
C TYR A 186 -28.88 -15.66 -13.33
N ASP A 187 -28.91 -14.53 -14.03
CA ASP A 187 -29.95 -14.19 -15.01
C ASP A 187 -29.98 -15.22 -16.16
N LEU A 188 -28.81 -15.60 -16.68
CA LEU A 188 -28.70 -16.64 -17.71
C LEU A 188 -29.26 -18.00 -17.25
N ASN A 189 -29.03 -18.36 -15.98
CA ASN A 189 -29.55 -19.61 -15.43
C ASN A 189 -31.04 -19.55 -15.11
N GLU A 190 -31.60 -18.40 -14.73
CA GLU A 190 -33.05 -18.21 -14.62
C GLU A 190 -33.74 -18.37 -15.97
N GLU A 191 -33.21 -17.75 -17.03
CA GLU A 191 -33.71 -17.93 -18.39
C GLU A 191 -33.62 -19.40 -18.85
N THR A 192 -32.51 -20.05 -18.53
CA THR A 192 -32.32 -21.48 -18.79
C THR A 192 -33.36 -22.32 -18.06
N LEU A 193 -33.62 -22.07 -16.78
CA LEU A 193 -34.62 -22.80 -16.00
C LEU A 193 -36.01 -22.66 -16.62
N ARG A 194 -36.38 -21.45 -17.07
CA ARG A 194 -37.64 -21.20 -17.77
C ARG A 194 -37.75 -22.05 -19.03
N SER A 195 -36.73 -22.00 -19.88
CA SER A 195 -36.65 -22.80 -21.11
C SER A 195 -36.71 -24.31 -20.85
N ARG A 196 -36.01 -24.81 -19.82
CA ARG A 196 -36.03 -26.24 -19.44
C ARG A 196 -37.39 -26.69 -18.92
N ARG A 197 -38.11 -25.84 -18.17
CA ARG A 197 -39.49 -26.13 -17.71
C ARG A 197 -40.48 -26.20 -18.87
N GLU A 198 -40.35 -25.32 -19.87
CA GLU A 198 -41.16 -25.37 -21.08
C GLU A 198 -40.93 -26.67 -21.88
N LEU A 199 -39.66 -27.09 -22.01
CA LEU A 199 -39.27 -28.36 -22.63
C LEU A 199 -39.82 -29.57 -21.87
N LEU A 200 -39.74 -29.58 -20.53
CA LEU A 200 -40.32 -30.62 -19.69
C LEU A 200 -41.84 -30.71 -19.87
N ALA A 201 -42.53 -29.58 -19.91
CA ALA A 201 -43.98 -29.54 -20.15
C ALA A 201 -44.34 -30.14 -21.52
N LEU A 202 -43.58 -29.78 -22.57
CA LEU A 202 -43.76 -30.34 -23.91
C LEU A 202 -43.59 -31.86 -23.94
N TYR A 203 -42.50 -32.38 -23.36
CA TYR A 203 -42.21 -33.82 -23.37
C TYR A 203 -43.19 -34.61 -22.50
N THR A 204 -43.66 -34.00 -21.41
CA THR A 204 -44.73 -34.57 -20.57
C THR A 204 -46.03 -34.71 -21.35
N ALA A 205 -46.45 -33.67 -22.09
CA ALA A 205 -47.63 -33.72 -22.94
C ALA A 205 -47.51 -34.81 -24.02
N GLN A 206 -46.38 -34.88 -24.73
CA GLN A 206 -46.11 -35.92 -25.74
C GLN A 206 -46.15 -37.33 -25.16
N MET A 207 -45.60 -37.54 -23.95
CA MET A 207 -45.67 -38.82 -23.25
C MET A 207 -47.13 -39.20 -22.93
N THR A 208 -47.94 -38.25 -22.44
CA THR A 208 -49.37 -38.51 -22.14
C THR A 208 -50.21 -38.80 -23.38
N GLU A 209 -49.85 -38.22 -24.53
CA GLU A 209 -50.50 -38.47 -25.82
C GLU A 209 -49.95 -39.72 -26.55
N GLY A 210 -48.94 -40.40 -25.98
CA GLY A 210 -48.32 -41.60 -26.54
C GLY A 210 -47.35 -41.35 -27.71
N THR A 211 -46.97 -40.10 -27.96
CA THR A 211 -46.02 -39.70 -29.02
C THR A 211 -44.59 -39.50 -28.49
N GLY A 212 -44.41 -39.43 -27.16
CA GLY A 212 -43.13 -39.31 -26.47
C GLY A 212 -42.74 -40.55 -25.65
N THR A 213 -41.56 -40.52 -25.02
CA THR A 213 -41.05 -41.64 -24.19
C THR A 213 -40.80 -41.20 -22.75
N MET A 214 -40.94 -42.13 -21.79
CA MET A 214 -40.62 -41.86 -20.38
C MET A 214 -39.16 -41.45 -20.18
N VAL A 215 -38.24 -42.00 -20.98
CA VAL A 215 -36.80 -41.66 -20.95
C VAL A 215 -36.58 -40.18 -21.28
N GLN A 216 -37.30 -39.66 -22.26
CA GLN A 216 -37.21 -38.27 -22.67
C GLN A 216 -37.73 -37.32 -21.58
N THR A 217 -38.87 -37.62 -20.98
CA THR A 217 -39.45 -36.84 -19.87
C THR A 217 -38.52 -36.84 -18.66
N ALA A 218 -38.03 -38.01 -18.24
CA ALA A 218 -37.10 -38.14 -17.11
C ALA A 218 -35.77 -37.37 -17.35
N ASN A 219 -35.27 -37.34 -18.59
CA ASN A 219 -34.10 -36.52 -18.93
C ASN A 219 -34.38 -35.03 -18.81
N ALA A 220 -35.51 -34.53 -19.32
CA ALA A 220 -35.85 -33.12 -19.17
C ALA A 220 -36.07 -32.73 -17.70
N GLU A 221 -36.69 -33.61 -16.92
CA GLU A 221 -36.89 -33.41 -15.48
C GLU A 221 -35.54 -33.31 -14.75
N SER A 222 -34.59 -34.21 -15.04
CA SER A 222 -33.23 -34.16 -14.52
C SER A 222 -32.53 -32.83 -14.81
N LEU A 223 -32.68 -32.30 -16.03
CA LEU A 223 -32.07 -31.01 -16.44
C LEU A 223 -32.72 -29.81 -15.74
N VAL A 224 -34.03 -29.86 -15.42
CA VAL A 224 -34.68 -28.85 -14.58
C VAL A 224 -34.06 -28.87 -13.19
N TYR A 225 -33.99 -30.04 -12.54
CA TYR A 225 -33.41 -30.16 -11.20
C TYR A 225 -31.92 -29.77 -11.16
N GLN A 226 -31.17 -30.00 -12.24
CA GLN A 226 -29.78 -29.55 -12.34
C GLN A 226 -29.66 -28.04 -12.21
N VAL A 227 -30.50 -27.27 -12.91
CA VAL A 227 -30.47 -25.80 -12.85
C VAL A 227 -31.04 -25.28 -11.53
N GLU A 228 -32.11 -25.91 -11.02
CA GLU A 228 -32.68 -25.58 -9.71
C GLU A 228 -31.68 -25.78 -8.56
N ALA A 229 -30.77 -26.75 -8.67
CA ALA A 229 -29.70 -26.94 -7.71
C ALA A 229 -28.58 -25.89 -7.81
N LEU A 230 -28.39 -25.26 -8.97
CA LEU A 230 -27.35 -24.26 -9.23
C LEU A 230 -27.75 -22.85 -8.76
N LEU A 231 -29.01 -22.45 -8.94
CA LEU A 231 -29.47 -21.09 -8.57
C LEU A 231 -29.21 -20.72 -7.10
N PRO A 232 -29.44 -21.61 -6.10
CA PRO A 232 -29.09 -21.32 -4.71
C PRO A 232 -27.59 -21.13 -4.49
N GLN A 233 -26.74 -21.84 -5.26
CA GLN A 233 -25.28 -21.69 -5.18
C GLN A 233 -24.85 -20.32 -5.70
N LEU A 234 -25.37 -19.89 -6.85
CA LEU A 234 -25.13 -18.56 -7.40
C LEU A 234 -25.61 -17.45 -6.46
N ARG A 235 -26.79 -17.62 -5.84
CA ARG A 235 -27.29 -16.67 -4.82
C ARG A 235 -26.36 -16.57 -3.61
N ALA A 236 -25.80 -17.69 -3.17
CA ALA A 236 -24.81 -17.67 -2.08
C ALA A 236 -23.52 -16.96 -2.49
N GLN A 237 -23.03 -17.18 -3.72
CA GLN A 237 -21.85 -16.49 -4.25
C GLN A 237 -22.08 -14.97 -4.40
N LEU A 238 -23.26 -14.55 -4.87
CA LEU A 238 -23.66 -13.15 -4.91
C LEU A 238 -23.60 -12.51 -3.52
N ALA A 239 -24.23 -13.12 -2.52
CA ALA A 239 -24.20 -12.62 -1.15
C ALA A 239 -22.77 -12.57 -0.58
N GLN A 240 -21.93 -13.58 -0.88
CA GLN A 240 -20.52 -13.57 -0.48
C GLN A 240 -19.74 -12.42 -1.12
N LYS A 241 -20.00 -12.13 -2.40
CA LYS A 241 -19.35 -11.03 -3.12
C LYS A 241 -19.79 -9.66 -2.62
N GLU A 242 -21.08 -9.49 -2.33
CA GLU A 242 -21.61 -8.29 -1.66
C GLU A 242 -20.98 -8.08 -0.27
N ASN A 243 -20.80 -9.16 0.49
CA ASN A 243 -20.13 -9.11 1.79
C ASN A 243 -18.64 -8.73 1.66
N GLN A 244 -17.95 -9.23 0.62
CA GLN A 244 -16.57 -8.83 0.33
C GLN A 244 -16.49 -7.33 0.02
N ILE A 245 -17.37 -6.82 -0.84
CA ILE A 245 -17.40 -5.40 -1.19
C ILE A 245 -17.71 -4.55 0.04
N THR A 246 -18.78 -4.84 0.78
CA THR A 246 -19.13 -4.08 2.01
C THR A 246 -18.01 -4.07 3.05
N THR A 247 -17.20 -5.12 3.13
CA THR A 247 -15.99 -5.17 3.97
C THR A 247 -14.93 -4.17 3.50
N LEU A 248 -14.68 -4.07 2.18
CA LEU A 248 -13.77 -3.07 1.61
C LEU A 248 -14.28 -1.64 1.82
N LEU A 249 -15.60 -1.44 1.77
CA LEU A 249 -16.25 -0.16 2.08
C LEU A 249 -16.17 0.21 3.58
N GLY A 250 -15.88 -0.75 4.46
CA GLY A 250 -15.86 -0.54 5.90
C GLY A 250 -17.25 -0.45 6.55
N ARG A 251 -18.29 -1.06 5.94
CA ARG A 251 -19.67 -1.04 6.46
C ARG A 251 -20.23 -2.46 6.71
N PRO A 252 -21.33 -2.60 7.48
CA PRO A 252 -21.98 -3.89 7.69
C PRO A 252 -22.47 -4.55 6.39
N PRO A 253 -22.60 -5.89 6.36
CA PRO A 253 -23.18 -6.62 5.23
C PRO A 253 -24.51 -6.07 4.75
N GLY A 254 -24.66 -5.93 3.44
CA GLY A 254 -25.85 -5.38 2.81
C GLY A 254 -25.75 -5.38 1.28
N PRO A 255 -26.84 -5.05 0.58
CA PRO A 255 -26.86 -5.05 -0.88
C PRO A 255 -25.92 -3.98 -1.45
N ILE A 256 -25.41 -4.24 -2.65
CA ILE A 256 -24.56 -3.32 -3.41
C ILE A 256 -25.37 -2.78 -4.61
N PRO A 257 -25.40 -1.46 -4.87
CA PRO A 257 -26.05 -0.93 -6.07
C PRO A 257 -25.38 -1.46 -7.34
N ARG A 258 -26.17 -1.71 -8.38
CA ARG A 258 -25.67 -2.14 -9.70
C ARG A 258 -25.76 -1.00 -10.70
N GLY A 259 -24.74 -0.89 -11.54
CA GLY A 259 -24.71 -0.05 -12.73
C GLY A 259 -25.16 -0.82 -13.97
N PRO A 260 -24.78 -0.37 -15.18
CA PRO A 260 -25.08 -1.08 -16.42
C PRO A 260 -24.49 -2.50 -16.43
N PRO A 261 -25.12 -3.44 -17.14
CA PRO A 261 -24.55 -4.77 -17.39
C PRO A 261 -23.12 -4.69 -17.94
N LEU A 262 -22.32 -5.70 -17.62
CA LEU A 262 -20.91 -5.85 -18.01
C LEU A 262 -20.65 -5.66 -19.52
N ASP A 263 -21.66 -5.94 -20.36
CA ASP A 263 -21.60 -5.81 -21.83
C ASP A 263 -21.67 -4.35 -22.35
N LEU A 264 -22.06 -3.40 -21.50
CA LEU A 264 -22.23 -1.98 -21.84
C LEU A 264 -21.13 -1.08 -21.24
N ALA A 265 -20.20 -1.66 -20.47
CA ALA A 265 -19.05 -0.93 -19.96
C ALA A 265 -17.95 -0.90 -21.04
N GLU A 266 -17.94 0.14 -21.88
CA GLU A 266 -16.79 0.43 -22.73
C GLU A 266 -15.58 0.72 -21.84
N LEU A 267 -14.65 -0.22 -21.74
CA LEU A 267 -13.36 0.03 -21.09
C LEU A 267 -12.52 0.92 -22.02
N PRO A 268 -11.81 1.92 -21.47
CA PRO A 268 -10.95 2.78 -22.26
C PRO A 268 -9.88 1.95 -22.98
N GLU A 269 -9.63 2.25 -24.26
CA GLU A 269 -8.53 1.65 -25.00
C GLU A 269 -7.21 2.00 -24.32
N VAL A 270 -6.38 0.98 -24.08
CA VAL A 270 -5.07 1.14 -23.47
C VAL A 270 -4.17 1.93 -24.42
N PRO A 271 -3.64 3.11 -24.02
CA PRO A 271 -2.78 3.90 -24.88
C PRO A 271 -1.50 3.13 -25.26
N PRO A 272 -0.97 3.32 -26.48
CA PRO A 272 0.26 2.66 -26.90
C PRO A 272 1.50 3.29 -26.26
N GLY A 273 2.50 2.45 -25.95
CA GLY A 273 3.83 2.86 -25.48
C GLY A 273 3.90 3.25 -24.01
N LEU A 274 4.41 2.35 -23.17
CA LEU A 274 4.70 2.61 -21.75
C LEU A 274 6.21 2.65 -21.55
N PRO A 275 6.83 3.83 -21.34
CA PRO A 275 8.23 3.91 -20.99
C PRO A 275 8.47 3.15 -19.68
N ALA A 276 9.46 2.26 -19.65
CA ALA A 276 9.88 1.57 -18.43
C ALA A 276 10.26 2.55 -17.30
N THR A 277 10.59 3.80 -17.64
CA THR A 277 10.83 4.89 -16.68
C THR A 277 9.60 5.30 -15.87
N LEU A 278 8.37 4.99 -16.33
CA LEU A 278 7.15 5.21 -15.54
C LEU A 278 7.05 4.25 -14.34
N LEU A 279 7.67 3.06 -14.44
CA LEU A 279 7.60 2.05 -13.37
C LEU A 279 8.41 2.42 -12.13
N ALA A 280 9.44 3.25 -12.30
CA ALA A 280 10.18 3.83 -11.18
C ALA A 280 9.31 4.76 -10.32
N ARG A 281 8.08 5.06 -10.75
CA ARG A 281 7.13 5.85 -9.98
C ARG A 281 6.27 4.97 -9.08
N ARG A 282 6.03 3.68 -9.36
CA ARG A 282 5.10 2.82 -8.58
C ARG A 282 5.29 2.92 -7.05
N PRO A 283 4.20 2.95 -6.25
CA PRO A 283 4.32 3.19 -4.81
C PRO A 283 5.12 2.10 -4.07
N ASP A 284 5.03 0.85 -4.52
CA ASP A 284 5.82 -0.28 -4.00
C ASP A 284 7.32 -0.14 -4.32
N VAL A 285 7.66 0.26 -5.55
CA VAL A 285 9.04 0.54 -5.98
C VAL A 285 9.60 1.75 -5.24
N MET A 286 8.84 2.84 -5.11
CA MET A 286 9.25 4.03 -4.39
C MET A 286 9.43 3.76 -2.89
N THR A 287 8.59 2.92 -2.28
CA THR A 287 8.79 2.46 -0.90
C THR A 287 10.15 1.82 -0.72
N LEU A 288 10.54 0.92 -1.63
CA LEU A 288 11.83 0.24 -1.58
C LEU A 288 13.00 1.18 -1.90
N GLU A 289 12.81 2.16 -2.77
CA GLU A 289 13.81 3.21 -3.00
C GLU A 289 14.06 4.03 -1.73
N GLN A 290 13.00 4.40 -1.00
CA GLN A 290 13.12 5.12 0.26
C GLN A 290 13.75 4.26 1.36
N ASN A 291 13.43 2.96 1.42
CA ASN A 291 14.10 2.03 2.32
C ASN A 291 15.61 1.91 2.02
N LEU A 292 16.00 1.91 0.74
CA LEU A 292 17.40 1.95 0.34
C LEU A 292 18.07 3.26 0.76
N ARG A 293 17.40 4.42 0.58
CA ARG A 293 17.91 5.72 1.04
C ARG A 293 18.13 5.72 2.56
N SER A 294 17.19 5.18 3.32
CA SER A 294 17.31 5.02 4.78
C SER A 294 18.52 4.16 5.15
N ALA A 295 18.66 2.98 4.54
CA ALA A 295 19.77 2.08 4.80
C ALA A 295 21.14 2.70 4.42
N MET A 296 21.22 3.46 3.32
CA MET A 296 22.44 4.16 2.95
C MET A 296 22.79 5.27 3.94
N ALA A 297 21.81 6.02 4.45
CA ALA A 297 22.03 7.04 5.47
C ALA A 297 22.51 6.41 6.80
N GLN A 298 22.04 5.20 7.15
CA GLN A 298 22.52 4.46 8.32
C GLN A 298 23.99 4.04 8.21
N ILE A 299 24.55 3.84 7.01
CA ILE A 299 26.00 3.67 6.84
C ILE A 299 26.74 4.90 7.36
N GLY A 300 26.23 6.11 7.06
CA GLY A 300 26.82 7.35 7.56
C GLY A 300 26.71 7.50 9.08
N VAL A 301 25.64 6.98 9.70
CA VAL A 301 25.54 6.90 11.17
C VAL A 301 26.62 5.98 11.75
N ALA A 302 26.81 4.80 11.16
CA ALA A 302 27.83 3.85 11.58
C ALA A 302 29.27 4.38 11.34
N ASP A 303 29.51 5.05 10.22
CA ASP A 303 30.79 5.72 9.92
C ASP A 303 31.07 6.83 10.94
N ALA A 304 30.06 7.60 11.34
CA ALA A 304 30.22 8.66 12.34
C ALA A 304 30.46 8.09 13.76
N ALA A 305 29.92 6.91 14.07
CA ALA A 305 30.15 6.23 15.35
C ALA A 305 31.60 5.75 15.56
N LEU A 306 32.40 5.65 14.49
CA LEU A 306 33.84 5.42 14.58
C LEU A 306 34.61 6.64 15.10
N LEU A 307 33.97 7.82 15.10
CA LEU A 307 34.55 9.07 15.54
C LEU A 307 34.01 9.44 16.93
N PRO A 308 34.84 10.03 17.80
CA PRO A 308 34.43 10.44 19.14
C PRO A 308 33.33 11.51 19.11
N PRO A 309 32.19 11.32 19.80
CA PRO A 309 31.17 12.35 19.93
C PRO A 309 31.68 13.51 20.81
N ILE A 310 31.19 14.72 20.52
CA ILE A 310 31.51 15.91 21.30
C ILE A 310 30.26 16.34 22.05
N ASN A 311 30.25 16.12 23.37
CA ASN A 311 29.13 16.45 24.23
C ASN A 311 29.41 17.72 25.03
N LEU A 312 28.51 18.69 24.94
CA LEU A 312 28.47 19.88 25.78
C LEU A 312 27.44 19.68 26.89
N THR A 313 27.89 19.76 28.13
CA THR A 313 27.01 19.67 29.31
C THR A 313 27.13 20.93 30.14
N GLY A 314 26.00 21.57 30.40
CA GLY A 314 25.88 22.70 31.31
C GLY A 314 25.00 22.32 32.49
N LEU A 315 25.35 22.79 33.68
CA LEU A 315 24.61 22.60 34.92
C LEU A 315 24.50 23.95 35.60
N ALA A 316 23.31 24.29 36.08
CA ALA A 316 23.08 25.43 36.96
C ALA A 316 21.97 25.09 37.96
N GLY A 317 22.16 25.41 39.24
CA GLY A 317 21.22 25.04 40.28
C GLY A 317 21.63 25.49 41.66
N LEU A 318 20.96 24.92 42.64
CA LEU A 318 21.18 25.15 44.05
C LEU A 318 21.44 23.80 44.74
N LEU A 319 22.39 23.80 45.66
CA LEU A 319 22.73 22.66 46.51
C LEU A 319 22.66 23.11 47.97
N THR A 320 22.07 22.27 48.82
CA THR A 320 21.95 22.57 50.26
C THR A 320 21.88 21.31 51.13
N PRO A 321 22.44 21.35 52.36
CA PRO A 321 22.29 20.27 53.33
C PRO A 321 20.90 20.24 54.01
N GLU A 322 20.09 21.30 53.89
CA GLU A 322 18.79 21.42 54.56
C GLU A 322 17.68 21.86 53.60
N ILE A 323 16.63 21.05 53.47
CA ILE A 323 15.52 21.33 52.53
C ILE A 323 14.78 22.65 52.82
N SER A 324 14.72 23.08 54.08
CA SER A 324 14.09 24.34 54.52
C SER A 324 14.76 25.57 53.87
N THR A 325 16.04 25.49 53.55
CA THR A 325 16.82 26.61 53.01
C THR A 325 16.43 26.98 51.57
N PHE A 326 15.84 26.06 50.80
CA PHE A 326 15.27 26.36 49.47
C PHE A 326 14.19 27.43 49.52
N PHE A 327 13.41 27.49 50.61
CA PHE A 327 12.26 28.37 50.76
C PHE A 327 12.56 29.69 51.49
N HIS A 328 13.71 29.77 52.18
CA HIS A 328 14.09 30.92 53.01
C HIS A 328 15.28 31.73 52.45
N GLY A 329 15.74 31.42 51.23
CA GLY A 329 16.50 32.31 50.34
C GLY A 329 17.93 32.71 50.76
N SER A 330 18.40 32.33 51.94
CA SER A 330 19.63 32.90 52.53
C SER A 330 20.81 31.94 52.72
N GLN A 331 20.63 30.62 52.53
CA GLN A 331 21.68 29.62 52.83
C GLN A 331 21.86 28.53 51.76
N GLY A 332 21.26 28.68 50.56
CA GLY A 332 21.51 27.76 49.45
C GLY A 332 22.78 28.13 48.70
N GLU A 333 23.65 27.15 48.42
CA GLU A 333 24.86 27.36 47.62
C GLU A 333 24.52 27.22 46.13
N TRP A 334 25.07 28.10 45.29
CA TRP A 334 24.90 28.01 43.85
C TRP A 334 25.83 26.94 43.28
N LEU A 335 25.25 26.01 42.53
CA LEU A 335 25.97 24.99 41.77
C LEU A 335 25.94 25.36 40.30
N TYR A 336 27.08 25.62 39.68
CA TYR A 336 27.16 25.81 38.23
C TYR A 336 28.39 25.12 37.66
N GLY A 337 28.27 24.62 36.45
CA GLY A 337 29.36 23.92 35.77
C GLY A 337 29.11 23.85 34.27
N ALA A 338 30.18 23.90 33.50
CA ALA A 338 30.16 23.57 32.09
C ALA A 338 31.31 22.61 31.84
N SER A 339 31.03 21.51 31.15
CA SER A 339 32.04 20.55 30.73
C SER A 339 31.83 20.16 29.28
N THR A 340 32.95 19.94 28.60
CA THR A 340 32.99 19.37 27.26
C THR A 340 33.59 17.99 27.37
N SER A 341 32.88 16.97 26.93
CA SER A 341 33.38 15.60 26.93
C SER A 341 33.68 15.15 25.51
N TRP A 342 34.88 14.59 25.34
CA TRP A 342 35.36 13.97 24.10
C TRP A 342 35.89 12.59 24.49
N LEU A 343 35.10 11.56 24.20
CA LEU A 343 35.40 10.18 24.56
C LEU A 343 35.62 9.38 23.28
N ALA A 344 36.87 9.02 23.01
CA ALA A 344 37.21 8.15 21.89
C ALA A 344 37.19 6.68 22.33
N PRO A 345 36.51 5.78 21.60
CA PRO A 345 36.58 4.35 21.86
C PRO A 345 38.00 3.85 21.53
N VAL A 346 38.76 3.44 22.55
CA VAL A 346 40.13 2.89 22.40
C VAL A 346 40.12 1.35 22.39
N LEU A 347 39.14 0.74 23.05
CA LEU A 347 38.93 -0.71 23.11
C LEU A 347 37.52 -1.02 22.59
N GLY A 348 37.37 -2.09 21.79
CA GLY A 348 36.08 -2.45 21.17
C GLY A 348 35.87 -1.91 19.74
N GLY A 349 36.95 -1.54 19.03
CA GLY A 349 36.87 -1.07 17.64
C GLY A 349 36.24 -2.10 16.69
N ASP A 350 36.47 -3.39 16.92
CA ASP A 350 35.92 -4.47 16.10
C ASP A 350 34.38 -4.44 16.06
N SER A 351 33.71 -4.17 17.18
CA SER A 351 32.23 -4.11 17.18
C SER A 351 31.68 -2.92 16.40
N LEU A 352 32.40 -1.79 16.37
CA LEU A 352 32.02 -0.62 15.56
C LEU A 352 32.23 -0.88 14.07
N LEU A 353 33.32 -1.58 13.71
CA LEU A 353 33.56 -2.04 12.34
C LEU A 353 32.51 -3.06 11.89
N ASP A 354 32.18 -4.03 12.74
CA ASP A 354 31.15 -5.03 12.48
C ASP A 354 29.76 -4.38 12.30
N ASN A 355 29.43 -3.37 13.11
CA ASN A 355 28.18 -2.61 12.96
C ASN A 355 28.13 -1.83 11.64
N ARG A 356 29.26 -1.25 11.21
CA ARG A 356 29.38 -0.60 9.91
C ARG A 356 29.23 -1.61 8.77
N ASP A 357 29.87 -2.76 8.86
CA ASP A 357 29.77 -3.81 7.85
C ASP A 357 28.35 -4.38 7.78
N ALA A 358 27.65 -4.49 8.92
CA ALA A 358 26.24 -4.81 8.97
C ALA A 358 25.38 -3.75 8.27
N ALA A 359 25.62 -2.45 8.50
CA ALA A 359 24.91 -1.37 7.81
C ALA A 359 25.14 -1.40 6.29
N ILE A 360 26.36 -1.69 5.83
CA ILE A 360 26.70 -1.88 4.42
C ILE A 360 25.93 -3.08 3.85
N ALA A 361 25.91 -4.21 4.56
CA ALA A 361 25.18 -5.41 4.13
C ALA A 361 23.67 -5.15 4.03
N THR A 362 23.08 -4.43 4.98
CA THR A 362 21.67 -4.02 4.95
C THR A 362 21.36 -3.12 3.75
N ALA A 363 22.22 -2.15 3.43
CA ALA A 363 22.04 -1.30 2.25
C ALA A 363 22.17 -2.09 0.94
N ASN A 364 23.12 -3.04 0.87
CA ASN A 364 23.26 -3.92 -0.28
C ASN A 364 22.04 -4.82 -0.48
N ALA A 365 21.47 -5.35 0.61
CA ALA A 365 20.22 -6.11 0.57
C ALA A 365 19.05 -5.24 0.09
N ALA A 366 18.91 -4.01 0.60
CA ALA A 366 17.90 -3.06 0.16
C ALA A 366 18.04 -2.71 -1.34
N ALA A 367 19.27 -2.58 -1.84
CA ALA A 367 19.53 -2.34 -3.25
C ALA A 367 19.11 -3.54 -4.12
N ALA A 368 19.36 -4.77 -3.66
CA ALA A 368 18.90 -5.97 -4.34
C ALA A 368 17.36 -6.07 -4.38
N SER A 369 16.69 -5.79 -3.25
CA SER A 369 15.22 -5.74 -3.19
C SER A 369 14.63 -4.69 -4.12
N TYR A 370 15.22 -3.49 -4.19
CA TYR A 370 14.82 -2.46 -5.14
C TYR A 370 14.94 -2.93 -6.60
N ARG A 371 16.08 -3.54 -6.98
CA ARG A 371 16.26 -4.08 -8.35
C ARG A 371 15.21 -5.15 -8.67
N GLN A 372 14.96 -6.07 -7.74
CA GLN A 372 13.96 -7.12 -7.93
C GLN A 372 12.55 -6.53 -8.10
N ALA A 373 12.20 -5.50 -7.34
CA ALA A 373 10.89 -4.85 -7.45
C ALA A 373 10.69 -4.15 -8.80
N VAL A 374 11.73 -3.52 -9.36
CA VAL A 374 11.66 -2.94 -10.71
C VAL A 374 11.46 -4.03 -11.77
N VAL A 375 12.15 -5.16 -11.66
CA VAL A 375 11.96 -6.31 -12.58
C VAL A 375 10.57 -6.91 -12.44
N GLN A 376 10.08 -7.07 -11.20
CA GLN A 376 8.72 -7.54 -10.96
C GLN A 376 7.68 -6.58 -11.55
N ALA A 377 7.89 -5.27 -11.39
CA ALA A 377 6.99 -4.27 -11.96
C ALA A 377 6.93 -4.33 -13.49
N LEU A 378 8.05 -4.62 -14.16
CA LEU A 378 8.09 -4.88 -15.59
C LEU A 378 7.30 -6.13 -15.97
N ALA A 379 7.44 -7.22 -15.20
CA ALA A 379 6.70 -8.46 -15.42
C ALA A 379 5.18 -8.26 -15.24
N ASP A 380 4.75 -7.58 -14.17
CA ASP A 380 3.33 -7.31 -13.89
C ASP A 380 2.64 -6.58 -15.07
N VAL A 381 3.34 -5.61 -15.69
CA VAL A 381 2.82 -4.87 -16.84
C VAL A 381 2.79 -5.74 -18.10
N ALA A 382 3.84 -6.51 -18.34
CA ALA A 382 3.88 -7.43 -19.48
C ALA A 382 2.74 -8.48 -19.40
N ASP A 383 2.53 -9.07 -18.23
CA ASP A 383 1.48 -10.04 -17.98
C ASP A 383 0.08 -9.41 -18.12
N ALA A 384 -0.11 -8.19 -17.62
CA ALA A 384 -1.37 -7.48 -17.78
C ALA A 384 -1.68 -7.16 -19.26
N LEU A 385 -0.70 -6.71 -20.04
CA LEU A 385 -0.86 -6.45 -21.48
C LEU A 385 -1.19 -7.73 -22.26
N ALA A 386 -0.45 -8.82 -22.00
CA ALA A 386 -0.74 -10.12 -22.60
C ALA A 386 -2.14 -10.64 -22.22
N GLY A 387 -2.54 -10.43 -20.96
CA GLY A 387 -3.87 -10.77 -20.45
C GLY A 387 -4.99 -10.00 -21.15
N ILE A 388 -4.84 -8.69 -21.35
CA ILE A 388 -5.82 -7.87 -22.07
C ILE A 388 -5.98 -8.34 -23.51
N GLN A 389 -4.88 -8.57 -24.23
CA GLN A 389 -4.91 -9.01 -25.63
C GLN A 389 -5.60 -10.37 -25.75
N SER A 390 -5.18 -11.34 -24.93
CA SER A 390 -5.77 -12.68 -24.90
C SER A 390 -7.27 -12.64 -24.56
N ALA A 391 -7.67 -11.90 -23.52
CA ALA A 391 -9.06 -11.79 -23.11
C ALA A 391 -9.95 -11.15 -24.18
N ARG A 392 -9.42 -10.16 -24.93
CA ARG A 392 -10.10 -9.55 -26.08
C ARG A 392 -10.37 -10.58 -27.17
N GLU A 393 -9.34 -11.32 -27.59
CA GLU A 393 -9.46 -12.33 -28.66
C GLU A 393 -10.42 -13.45 -28.26
N VAL A 394 -10.33 -13.95 -27.03
CA VAL A 394 -11.21 -15.00 -26.51
C VAL A 394 -12.67 -14.54 -26.48
N ALA A 395 -12.95 -13.33 -25.97
CA ALA A 395 -14.31 -12.79 -25.92
C ALA A 395 -14.91 -12.60 -27.32
N GLU A 396 -14.13 -12.12 -28.29
CA GLU A 396 -14.58 -11.97 -29.68
C GLU A 396 -14.94 -13.32 -30.32
N ARG A 397 -14.09 -14.34 -30.14
CA ARG A 397 -14.34 -15.69 -30.70
C ARG A 397 -15.55 -16.37 -30.03
N LEU A 398 -15.70 -16.23 -28.72
CA LEU A 398 -16.85 -16.77 -27.99
C LEU A 398 -18.15 -16.06 -28.39
N SER A 399 -18.11 -14.75 -28.67
CA SER A 399 -19.29 -14.03 -29.17
C SER A 399 -19.78 -14.62 -30.50
N LEU A 400 -18.87 -14.81 -31.46
CA LEU A 400 -19.21 -15.43 -32.75
C LEU A 400 -19.71 -16.88 -32.58
N GLN A 401 -19.13 -17.63 -31.64
CA GLN A 401 -19.59 -18.99 -31.34
C GLN A 401 -21.02 -19.00 -30.76
N VAL A 402 -21.33 -18.09 -29.85
CA VAL A 402 -22.67 -17.94 -29.28
C VAL A 402 -23.69 -17.62 -30.38
N ASP A 403 -23.37 -16.74 -31.32
CA ASP A 403 -24.29 -16.40 -32.42
C ASP A 403 -24.53 -17.59 -33.37
N ALA A 404 -23.48 -18.35 -33.68
CA ALA A 404 -23.61 -19.59 -34.46
C ALA A 404 -24.46 -20.64 -33.72
N LEU A 405 -24.23 -20.83 -32.42
CA LEU A 405 -24.97 -21.78 -31.60
C LEU A 405 -26.43 -21.38 -31.41
N LYS A 406 -26.74 -20.09 -31.26
CA LYS A 406 -28.14 -19.58 -31.25
C LYS A 406 -28.87 -19.98 -32.53
N THR A 407 -28.20 -19.84 -33.67
CA THR A 407 -28.75 -20.23 -34.97
C THR A 407 -28.95 -21.75 -35.05
N GLN A 408 -27.96 -22.54 -34.61
CA GLN A 408 -28.05 -23.99 -34.56
C GLN A 408 -29.22 -24.45 -33.68
N THR A 409 -29.31 -23.95 -32.45
CA THR A 409 -30.39 -24.31 -31.51
C THR A 409 -31.77 -24.02 -32.09
N ARG A 410 -31.95 -22.85 -32.74
CA ARG A 410 -33.21 -22.51 -33.40
C ARG A 410 -33.56 -23.52 -34.51
N LEU A 411 -32.62 -23.82 -35.40
CA LEU A 411 -32.85 -24.75 -36.51
C LEU A 411 -33.13 -26.19 -36.02
N THR A 412 -32.40 -26.65 -35.01
CA THR A 412 -32.63 -27.98 -34.40
C THR A 412 -34.00 -28.06 -33.73
N MET A 413 -34.46 -26.98 -33.09
CA MET A 413 -35.82 -26.89 -32.57
C MET A 413 -36.88 -26.95 -33.66
N ASP A 414 -36.69 -26.25 -34.77
CA ASP A 414 -37.61 -26.29 -35.91
C ASP A 414 -37.69 -27.70 -36.53
N GLN A 415 -36.54 -28.37 -36.69
CA GLN A 415 -36.46 -29.75 -37.16
C GLN A 415 -37.12 -30.75 -36.20
N TYR A 416 -36.94 -30.56 -34.89
CA TYR A 416 -37.59 -31.40 -33.88
C TYR A 416 -39.11 -31.31 -33.96
N ARG A 417 -39.64 -30.09 -34.15
CA ARG A 417 -41.10 -29.85 -34.29
C ARG A 417 -41.70 -30.55 -35.52
N VAL A 418 -40.95 -30.71 -36.60
CA VAL A 418 -41.38 -31.42 -37.82
C VAL A 418 -40.95 -32.89 -37.85
N GLY A 419 -40.35 -33.41 -36.77
CA GLY A 419 -39.98 -34.81 -36.61
C GLY A 419 -38.70 -35.24 -37.35
N THR A 420 -37.89 -34.30 -37.83
CA THR A 420 -36.63 -34.59 -38.55
C THR A 420 -35.38 -34.50 -37.67
N ALA A 421 -35.52 -34.12 -36.40
CA ALA A 421 -34.46 -34.16 -35.39
C ALA A 421 -34.95 -34.87 -34.13
N SER A 422 -34.03 -35.49 -33.40
CA SER A 422 -34.30 -36.17 -32.13
C SER A 422 -34.22 -35.21 -30.93
N TYR A 423 -34.82 -35.59 -29.80
CA TYR A 423 -34.71 -34.81 -28.56
C TYR A 423 -33.26 -34.72 -28.04
N VAL A 424 -32.40 -35.69 -28.38
CA VAL A 424 -30.98 -35.70 -28.01
C VAL A 424 -30.24 -34.57 -28.73
N GLU A 425 -30.52 -34.36 -30.01
CA GLU A 425 -29.93 -33.26 -30.80
C GLU A 425 -30.36 -31.91 -30.26
N VAL A 426 -31.64 -31.76 -29.88
CA VAL A 426 -32.17 -30.58 -29.20
C VAL A 426 -31.42 -30.31 -27.90
N ASN A 427 -31.31 -31.31 -27.03
CA ASN A 427 -30.63 -31.16 -25.74
C ASN A 427 -29.16 -30.82 -25.91
N LEU A 428 -28.47 -31.44 -26.88
CA LEU A 428 -27.08 -31.13 -27.19
C LEU A 428 -26.92 -29.68 -27.67
N ALA A 429 -27.79 -29.20 -28.56
CA ALA A 429 -27.74 -27.83 -29.06
C ALA A 429 -27.95 -26.79 -27.95
N VAL A 430 -28.93 -27.00 -27.07
CA VAL A 430 -29.20 -26.10 -25.93
C VAL A 430 -28.03 -26.11 -24.93
N THR A 431 -27.49 -27.29 -24.60
CA THR A 431 -26.37 -27.41 -23.65
C THR A 431 -25.08 -26.79 -24.19
N ASN A 432 -24.80 -26.93 -25.48
CA ASN A 432 -23.65 -26.28 -26.12
C ASN A 432 -23.79 -24.76 -26.12
N LEU A 433 -24.99 -24.24 -26.44
CA LEU A 433 -25.26 -22.80 -26.39
C LEU A 433 -25.06 -22.24 -24.97
N LEU A 434 -25.63 -22.89 -23.95
CA LEU A 434 -25.47 -22.45 -22.56
C LEU A 434 -24.00 -22.42 -22.13
N SER A 435 -23.25 -23.49 -22.44
CA SER A 435 -21.81 -23.57 -22.13
C SER A 435 -21.03 -22.42 -22.77
N ALA A 436 -21.34 -22.08 -24.03
CA ALA A 436 -20.70 -20.97 -24.73
C ALA A 436 -21.10 -19.59 -24.16
N GLN A 437 -22.36 -19.42 -23.75
CA GLN A 437 -22.83 -18.18 -23.12
C GLN A 437 -22.15 -17.94 -21.77
N ILE A 438 -22.02 -18.98 -20.93
CA ILE A 438 -21.27 -18.91 -19.67
C ILE A 438 -19.82 -18.51 -19.93
N ALA A 439 -19.15 -19.18 -20.88
CA ALA A 439 -17.77 -18.86 -21.24
C ALA A 439 -17.62 -17.42 -21.74
N LEU A 440 -18.58 -16.90 -22.51
CA LEU A 440 -18.56 -15.52 -22.99
C LEU A 440 -18.68 -14.50 -21.84
N VAL A 441 -19.57 -14.74 -20.88
CA VAL A 441 -19.72 -13.89 -19.69
C VAL A 441 -18.41 -13.83 -18.90
N GLN A 442 -17.81 -15.00 -18.64
CA GLN A 442 -16.52 -15.11 -17.95
C GLN A 442 -15.39 -14.40 -18.71
N ALA A 443 -15.30 -14.58 -20.03
CA ALA A 443 -14.28 -13.93 -20.84
C ALA A 443 -14.40 -12.39 -20.85
N ARG A 444 -15.63 -11.88 -20.84
CA ARG A 444 -15.89 -10.43 -20.73
C ARG A 444 -15.48 -9.89 -19.37
N ALA A 445 -15.77 -10.61 -18.29
CA ALA A 445 -15.34 -10.23 -16.95
C ALA A 445 -13.81 -10.22 -16.84
N GLN A 446 -13.16 -11.27 -17.35
CA GLN A 446 -11.71 -11.37 -17.37
C GLN A 446 -11.06 -10.21 -18.14
N ARG A 447 -11.64 -9.77 -19.25
CA ARG A 447 -11.17 -8.59 -19.99
C ARG A 447 -11.18 -7.33 -19.11
N SER A 448 -12.26 -7.08 -18.38
CA SER A 448 -12.38 -5.94 -17.46
C SER A 448 -11.37 -6.03 -16.32
N ILE A 449 -11.22 -7.21 -15.72
CA ILE A 449 -10.25 -7.46 -14.65
C ILE A 449 -8.82 -7.22 -15.15
N SER A 450 -8.47 -7.64 -16.36
CA SER A 450 -7.13 -7.42 -16.92
C SER A 450 -6.81 -5.93 -17.16
N VAL A 451 -7.80 -5.09 -17.48
CA VAL A 451 -7.62 -3.62 -17.55
C VAL A 451 -7.37 -3.02 -16.16
N ILE A 452 -8.13 -3.47 -15.15
CA ILE A 452 -7.93 -3.05 -13.75
C ILE A 452 -6.53 -3.46 -13.27
N GLN A 453 -6.07 -4.67 -13.61
CA GLN A 453 -4.73 -5.16 -13.30
C GLN A 453 -3.65 -4.32 -13.99
N LEU A 454 -3.85 -3.92 -15.25
CA LEU A 454 -2.92 -3.03 -15.93
C LEU A 454 -2.82 -1.66 -15.24
N TYR A 455 -3.97 -1.07 -14.90
CA TYR A 455 -4.01 0.22 -14.18
C TYR A 455 -3.24 0.14 -12.85
N ARG A 456 -3.44 -0.94 -12.09
CA ARG A 456 -2.69 -1.25 -10.86
C ARG A 456 -1.20 -1.45 -11.13
N ALA A 457 -0.82 -2.23 -12.14
CA ALA A 457 0.56 -2.53 -12.47
C ALA A 457 1.34 -1.27 -12.90
N LEU A 458 0.64 -0.27 -13.43
CA LEU A 458 1.18 1.04 -13.81
C LEU A 458 1.20 2.07 -12.67
N GLY A 459 0.65 1.71 -11.50
CA GLY A 459 0.66 2.53 -10.30
C GLY A 459 -0.47 3.54 -10.17
N GLY A 460 -1.40 3.60 -11.15
CA GLY A 460 -2.70 4.28 -11.15
C GLY A 460 -2.78 5.75 -10.67
N GLY A 461 -3.18 6.67 -11.56
CA GLY A 461 -3.73 7.99 -11.20
C GLY A 461 -2.78 8.90 -10.42
N TRP A 462 -1.52 8.96 -10.84
CA TRP A 462 -0.39 9.61 -10.16
C TRP A 462 -0.62 11.05 -9.69
N ALA A 463 -1.44 11.83 -10.40
CA ALA A 463 -1.58 13.26 -10.14
C ALA A 463 -2.40 13.59 -8.87
N ASN A 464 -3.39 12.75 -8.52
CA ASN A 464 -4.14 12.86 -7.29
C ASN A 464 -4.95 11.56 -7.01
N PRO A 465 -4.55 10.71 -6.04
CA PRO A 465 -5.27 9.45 -5.78
C PRO A 465 -6.63 9.67 -5.12
N LEU A 466 -6.84 10.85 -4.53
CA LEU A 466 -8.12 11.33 -4.05
C LEU A 466 -8.67 12.30 -5.08
N ARG A 467 -9.97 12.25 -5.37
CA ARG A 467 -10.62 13.32 -6.12
C ARG A 467 -10.31 14.62 -5.36
N PRO A 468 -9.80 15.69 -6.00
CA PRO A 468 -9.63 16.95 -5.30
C PRO A 468 -11.02 17.39 -4.85
N GLU A 469 -11.29 17.26 -3.55
CA GLU A 469 -12.37 17.99 -2.93
C GLU A 469 -12.19 19.46 -3.29
N SER A 470 -13.29 20.13 -3.58
CA SER A 470 -13.34 21.53 -4.01
C SER A 470 -12.49 22.44 -3.11
N SER A 471 -11.23 22.66 -3.48
CA SER A 471 -10.34 23.78 -3.12
C SER A 471 -10.15 24.18 -1.65
N GLN A 472 -10.78 23.56 -0.65
CA GLN A 472 -10.78 24.06 0.73
C GLN A 472 -9.79 23.35 1.67
N GLU A 473 -9.41 22.09 1.44
CA GLU A 473 -8.50 21.37 2.36
C GLU A 473 -7.00 21.55 2.07
N ILE A 474 -6.62 21.98 0.85
CA ILE A 474 -5.20 22.22 0.52
C ILE A 474 -4.64 23.40 1.33
N GLU A 475 -5.49 24.31 1.81
CA GLU A 475 -5.07 25.49 2.56
C GLU A 475 -4.61 25.19 4.00
N ASP A 476 -5.12 24.12 4.63
CA ASP A 476 -4.78 23.78 6.03
C ASP A 476 -3.53 22.89 6.16
N SER A 477 -2.96 22.44 5.03
CA SER A 477 -1.72 21.65 4.97
C SER A 477 -0.44 22.50 4.84
N ARG A 478 -0.57 23.83 4.73
CA ARG A 478 0.59 24.72 4.78
C ARG A 478 1.09 24.84 6.21
N PRO A 479 2.40 24.71 6.47
CA PRO A 479 2.94 25.04 7.79
C PRO A 479 2.58 26.50 8.09
N ARG A 480 1.83 26.71 9.18
CA ARG A 480 1.64 28.06 9.73
C ARG A 480 3.03 28.58 10.16
N PRO A 481 3.35 29.85 9.88
CA PRO A 481 4.68 30.42 10.08
C PRO A 481 5.15 30.36 11.53
#